data_AF-A0A1S1Z037-F1
#
_entry.id   AF-A0A1S1Z037-F1
#
_cell.length_a   1.000
_cell.length_b   1.000
_cell.length_c   1.000
_cell.angle_alpha   90.00
_cell.angle_beta   90.00
_cell.angle_gamma   90.00
#
_symmetry.space_group_name_H-M   'P 1'
#
loop_
_entity.id
_entity.type
_entity.pdbx_description
1 polymer ?
#
loop_
_entity_poly.entity_id
_entity_poly.type
_entity_poly.pdbx_seq_one_letter_code
_entity_poly.pdbx_strand_id
1 'polypeptide(L)'
;MKKKSSNINSKYLKEFFSVLFGVMFALFIDTLWSDHEHQELAEKAKRDILFEVQDNRNQIDSIIIEHKNTKELIDQYLEVLDKKRDTIDAEGEVTLKFELIEDTAWETAKISGAVTYMKLEELSKFNSLHKLQTIYMNNMEKFMEHSFTGMQLLSEKEKLIQMGYFIQSSITTEKQLIKKYEELLDEKK
;
A
#
# COMPACT_ATOMS: atom_id res chain seq x y z
N MET A 1 70.95 23.23 -12.73
CA MET A 1 69.86 23.11 -11.74
C MET A 1 69.95 21.75 -11.05
N LYS A 2 70.38 21.67 -9.77
CA LYS A 2 70.42 20.40 -9.02
C LYS A 2 69.01 20.09 -8.48
N LYS A 3 68.38 19.00 -8.97
CA LYS A 3 67.14 18.46 -8.40
C LYS A 3 67.43 18.00 -6.96
N LYS A 4 66.82 18.67 -5.99
CA LYS A 4 66.88 18.31 -4.56
C LYS A 4 66.01 17.07 -4.38
N SER A 5 66.62 15.89 -4.35
CA SER A 5 65.95 14.63 -4.02
C SER A 5 65.62 14.64 -2.53
N SER A 6 64.35 14.85 -2.16
CA SER A 6 63.91 14.70 -0.77
C SER A 6 63.94 13.22 -0.39
N ASN A 7 64.98 12.79 0.33
CA ASN A 7 65.00 11.48 0.99
C ASN A 7 64.02 11.51 2.16
N ILE A 8 62.77 11.11 1.91
CA ILE A 8 61.77 10.90 2.95
C ILE A 8 62.24 9.70 3.77
N ASN A 9 62.36 9.88 5.09
CA ASN A 9 62.84 8.84 6.00
C ASN A 9 61.80 7.70 6.09
N SER A 10 62.22 6.46 5.82
CA SER A 10 61.33 5.28 5.77
C SER A 10 60.58 5.01 7.08
N LYS A 11 61.11 5.47 8.22
CA LYS A 11 60.44 5.38 9.52
C LYS A 11 59.15 6.19 9.56
N TYR A 12 59.20 7.46 9.13
CA TYR A 12 58.02 8.33 9.10
C TYR A 12 56.98 7.85 8.07
N LEU A 13 57.43 7.25 6.96
CA LEU A 13 56.53 6.61 6.01
C LEU A 13 55.78 5.43 6.65
N LYS A 14 56.46 4.54 7.38
CA LYS A 14 55.81 3.42 8.08
C LYS A 14 54.82 3.88 9.14
N GLU A 15 55.20 4.89 9.94
CA GLU A 15 54.32 5.49 10.95
C GLU A 15 53.07 6.12 10.28
N PHE A 16 53.26 6.88 9.20
CA PHE A 16 52.17 7.46 8.42
C PHE A 16 51.25 6.38 7.82
N PHE A 17 51.80 5.34 7.21
CA PHE A 17 51.01 4.23 6.67
C PHE A 17 50.26 3.46 7.76
N SER A 18 50.85 3.30 8.95
CA SER A 18 50.18 2.63 10.08
C SER A 18 48.99 3.42 10.59
N VAL A 19 49.13 4.75 10.72
CA VAL A 19 48.02 5.63 11.13
C VAL A 19 46.93 5.64 10.05
N LEU A 20 47.32 5.79 8.78
CA LEU A 20 46.38 5.75 7.66
C LEU A 20 45.62 4.42 7.62
N PHE A 21 46.32 3.31 7.81
CA PHE A 21 45.71 1.98 7.83
C PHE A 21 44.72 1.83 9.00
N GLY A 22 45.08 2.29 10.19
CA GLY A 22 44.17 2.27 11.35
C GLY A 22 42.89 3.06 11.11
N VAL A 23 43.00 4.26 10.52
CA VAL A 23 41.84 5.09 10.18
C VAL A 23 40.99 4.44 9.08
N MET A 24 41.62 3.96 8.00
CA MET A 24 40.88 3.29 6.92
C MET A 24 40.20 2.01 7.39
N PHE A 25 40.83 1.26 8.28
CA PHE A 25 40.26 0.02 8.83
C PHE A 25 39.07 0.29 9.74
N ALA A 26 39.12 1.34 10.56
CA ALA A 26 37.98 1.79 11.36
C ALA A 26 36.80 2.19 10.45
N LEU A 27 37.05 3.02 9.43
CA LEU A 27 36.01 3.42 8.47
C LEU A 27 35.44 2.22 7.69
N PHE A 28 36.27 1.24 7.36
CA PHE A 28 35.83 0.03 6.68
C PHE A 28 34.89 -0.81 7.55
N ILE A 29 35.22 -1.01 8.84
CA ILE A 29 34.36 -1.70 9.80
C ILE A 29 33.03 -0.96 9.97
N ASP A 30 33.07 0.36 10.16
CA ASP A 30 31.86 1.18 10.32
C ASP A 30 30.95 1.07 9.09
N THR A 31 31.53 1.08 7.88
CA THR A 31 30.76 0.94 6.63
C THR A 31 30.08 -0.42 6.54
N LEU A 32 30.82 -1.51 6.84
CA LEU A 32 30.25 -2.86 6.79
C LEU A 32 29.11 -3.06 7.79
N TRP A 33 29.23 -2.48 8.99
CA TRP A 33 28.18 -2.55 10.00
C TRP A 33 26.95 -1.72 9.58
N SER A 34 27.17 -0.51 9.08
CA SER A 34 26.09 0.33 8.54
C SER A 34 25.33 -0.36 7.41
N ASP A 35 26.04 -1.02 6.48
CA ASP A 35 25.42 -1.76 5.38
C ASP A 35 24.54 -2.91 5.89
N HIS A 36 24.96 -3.60 6.95
CA HIS A 36 24.16 -4.65 7.58
C HIS A 36 22.89 -4.10 8.24
N GLU A 37 22.99 -3.02 9.01
CA GLU A 37 21.82 -2.38 9.64
C GLU A 37 20.81 -1.89 8.59
N HIS A 38 21.30 -1.35 7.47
CA HIS A 38 20.46 -0.92 6.35
C HIS A 38 19.72 -2.08 5.70
N GLN A 39 20.38 -3.22 5.51
CA GLN A 39 19.73 -4.43 4.99
C GLN A 39 18.69 -4.97 5.98
N GLU A 40 19.01 -5.03 7.27
CA GLU A 40 18.04 -5.47 8.29
C GLU A 40 16.81 -4.57 8.34
N LEU A 41 16.99 -3.25 8.21
CA LEU A 41 15.90 -2.28 8.15
C LEU A 41 15.00 -2.50 6.93
N ALA A 42 15.58 -2.73 5.74
CA ALA A 42 14.84 -3.03 4.52
C ALA A 42 14.05 -4.33 4.64
N GLU A 43 14.69 -5.39 5.14
CA GLU A 43 14.06 -6.71 5.31
C GLU A 43 12.95 -6.67 6.37
N LYS A 44 13.13 -5.90 7.45
CA LYS A 44 12.07 -5.68 8.44
C LYS A 44 10.88 -4.97 7.82
N ALA A 45 11.11 -3.83 7.15
CA ALA A 45 10.05 -3.08 6.50
C ALA A 45 9.30 -3.93 5.46
N LYS A 46 10.02 -4.74 4.68
CA LYS A 46 9.42 -5.69 3.74
C LYS A 46 8.50 -6.71 4.44
N ARG A 47 8.93 -7.29 5.56
CA ARG A 47 8.08 -8.22 6.34
C ARG A 47 6.83 -7.54 6.86
N ASP A 48 6.96 -6.33 7.39
CA ASP A 48 5.85 -5.57 7.96
C ASP A 48 4.83 -5.20 6.85
N ILE A 49 5.31 -4.74 5.68
CA ILE A 49 4.46 -4.48 4.51
C ILE A 49 3.74 -5.76 4.05
N LEU A 50 4.43 -6.89 3.97
CA LEU A 50 3.82 -8.15 3.54
C LEU A 50 2.78 -8.67 4.55
N PHE A 51 2.97 -8.40 5.84
CA PHE A 51 1.98 -8.71 6.86
C PHE A 51 0.72 -7.86 6.69
N GLU A 52 0.87 -6.54 6.52
CA GLU A 52 -0.23 -5.62 6.22
C GLU A 52 -0.96 -5.99 4.92
N VAL A 53 -0.22 -6.39 3.87
CA VAL A 53 -0.79 -6.92 2.61
C VAL A 53 -1.70 -8.12 2.86
N GLN A 54 -1.29 -9.05 3.72
CA GLN A 54 -2.09 -10.23 4.04
C GLN A 54 -3.38 -9.86 4.78
N ASP A 55 -3.30 -8.95 5.73
CA ASP A 55 -4.46 -8.50 6.51
C ASP A 55 -5.45 -7.73 5.63
N ASN A 56 -4.94 -6.78 4.84
CA ASN A 56 -5.73 -6.03 3.87
C ASN A 56 -6.37 -6.95 2.81
N ARG A 57 -5.68 -8.00 2.35
CA ARG A 57 -6.27 -9.00 1.44
C ARG A 57 -7.48 -9.66 2.08
N ASN A 58 -7.36 -10.09 3.34
CA ASN A 58 -8.45 -10.78 4.04
C ASN A 58 -9.65 -9.86 4.26
N GLN A 59 -9.40 -8.59 4.59
CA GLN A 59 -10.42 -7.54 4.67
C GLN A 59 -11.15 -7.36 3.34
N ILE A 60 -10.42 -7.18 2.24
CA ILE A 60 -11.00 -6.99 0.90
C ILE A 60 -11.75 -8.25 0.42
N ASP A 61 -11.25 -9.45 0.72
CA ASP A 61 -11.93 -10.71 0.40
C ASP A 61 -13.30 -10.81 1.10
N SER A 62 -13.40 -10.30 2.33
CA SER A 62 -14.68 -10.24 3.05
C SER A 62 -15.62 -9.20 2.46
N ILE A 63 -15.13 -7.98 2.19
CA ILE A 63 -15.98 -6.88 1.75
C ILE A 63 -16.54 -7.09 0.34
N ILE A 64 -15.77 -7.71 -0.57
CA ILE A 64 -16.23 -7.98 -1.94
C ILE A 64 -17.41 -8.94 -1.98
N ILE A 65 -17.50 -9.88 -1.03
CA ILE A 65 -18.65 -10.80 -0.91
C ILE A 65 -19.89 -10.02 -0.49
N GLU A 66 -19.76 -9.17 0.54
CA GLU A 66 -20.83 -8.30 1.00
C GLU A 66 -21.31 -7.36 -0.11
N HIS A 67 -20.39 -6.73 -0.85
CA HIS A 67 -20.72 -5.84 -1.96
C HIS A 67 -21.45 -6.57 -3.08
N LYS A 68 -21.07 -7.80 -3.43
CA LYS A 68 -21.83 -8.61 -4.40
C LYS A 68 -23.26 -8.87 -3.93
N ASN A 69 -23.43 -9.28 -2.67
CA ASN A 69 -24.76 -9.53 -2.10
C ASN A 69 -25.62 -8.25 -2.10
N THR A 70 -25.03 -7.11 -1.72
CA THR A 70 -25.72 -5.82 -1.74
C THR A 70 -26.07 -5.39 -3.16
N LYS A 71 -25.20 -5.65 -4.15
CA LYS A 71 -25.49 -5.36 -5.56
C LYS A 71 -26.69 -6.15 -6.07
N GLU A 72 -26.74 -7.45 -5.77
CA GLU A 72 -27.86 -8.32 -6.14
C GLU A 72 -29.17 -7.84 -5.49
N LEU A 73 -29.12 -7.42 -4.23
CA LEU A 73 -30.27 -6.85 -3.52
C LEU A 73 -30.76 -5.55 -4.17
N ILE A 74 -29.84 -4.64 -4.52
CA ILE A 74 -30.17 -3.39 -5.22
C ILE A 74 -30.86 -3.69 -6.55
N ASP A 75 -30.34 -4.65 -7.33
CA ASP A 75 -30.91 -5.00 -8.63
C ASP A 75 -32.33 -5.54 -8.50
N GLN A 76 -32.58 -6.38 -7.48
CA GLN A 76 -33.92 -6.88 -7.17
C GLN A 76 -34.90 -5.75 -6.80
N TYR A 77 -34.47 -4.77 -6.00
CA TYR A 77 -35.32 -3.63 -5.66
C TYR A 77 -35.60 -2.73 -6.85
N LEU A 78 -34.60 -2.47 -7.69
CA LEU A 78 -34.80 -1.68 -8.92
C LEU A 78 -35.80 -2.35 -9.86
N GLU A 79 -35.75 -3.67 -10.02
CA GLU A 79 -36.73 -4.41 -10.81
C GLU A 79 -38.17 -4.30 -10.28
N VAL A 80 -38.34 -4.28 -8.95
CA VAL A 80 -39.65 -4.11 -8.30
C VAL A 80 -40.19 -2.70 -8.54
N LEU A 81 -39.35 -1.68 -8.33
CA LEU A 81 -39.70 -0.28 -8.54
C LEU A 81 -40.07 0.02 -10.01
N ASP A 82 -39.38 -0.60 -10.96
CA ASP A 82 -39.68 -0.47 -12.39
C ASP A 82 -41.04 -1.08 -12.78
N LYS A 83 -41.47 -2.14 -12.08
CA LYS A 83 -42.75 -2.82 -12.33
C LYS A 83 -43.96 -2.10 -11.72
N LYS A 84 -43.79 -0.91 -11.11
CA LYS A 84 -44.85 -0.11 -10.46
C LYS A 84 -45.78 -0.93 -9.56
N ARG A 85 -45.24 -1.89 -8.82
CA ARG A 85 -46.01 -2.56 -7.76
C ARG A 85 -45.96 -1.64 -6.54
N ASP A 86 -47.00 -0.82 -6.39
CA ASP A 86 -47.21 0.18 -5.33
C ASP A 86 -47.30 -0.40 -3.89
N THR A 87 -46.82 -1.62 -3.63
CA THR A 87 -47.13 -2.36 -2.38
C THR A 87 -45.98 -3.16 -1.79
N ILE A 88 -44.74 -2.96 -2.21
CA ILE A 88 -43.64 -3.44 -1.38
C ILE A 88 -43.23 -2.26 -0.51
N ASP A 89 -43.53 -2.37 0.78
CA ASP A 89 -42.70 -1.80 1.84
C ASP A 89 -41.26 -2.18 1.50
N ALA A 90 -40.60 -1.35 0.69
CA ALA A 90 -39.16 -1.36 0.54
C ALA A 90 -38.55 -0.74 1.81
N GLU A 91 -39.03 -1.16 2.99
CA GLU A 91 -38.44 -0.88 4.29
C GLU A 91 -37.15 -1.71 4.49
N GLY A 92 -36.62 -2.31 3.41
CA GLY A 92 -35.29 -2.91 3.42
C GLY A 92 -34.24 -1.84 3.26
N GLU A 93 -33.77 -1.28 4.37
CA GLU A 93 -32.63 -0.37 4.38
C GLU A 93 -31.40 -1.07 3.76
N VAL A 94 -31.04 -0.67 2.54
CA VAL A 94 -29.81 -1.15 1.89
C VAL A 94 -28.63 -0.45 2.58
N THR A 95 -27.97 -1.14 3.49
CA THR A 95 -26.76 -0.63 4.13
C THR A 95 -25.52 -0.98 3.32
N LEU A 96 -24.70 0.01 3.01
CA LEU A 96 -23.38 -0.20 2.44
C LEU A 96 -22.35 -0.36 3.56
N LYS A 97 -21.58 -1.44 3.47
CA LYS A 97 -20.41 -1.64 4.33
C LYS A 97 -19.17 -1.12 3.62
N PHE A 98 -18.26 -0.56 4.39
CA PHE A 98 -16.96 -0.08 3.93
C PHE A 98 -15.89 -0.66 4.83
N GLU A 99 -14.75 -0.98 4.25
CA GLU A 99 -13.59 -1.47 4.98
C GLU A 99 -12.41 -0.57 4.61
N LEU A 100 -11.80 0.03 5.63
CA LEU A 100 -10.61 0.86 5.47
C LEU A 100 -9.40 -0.07 5.53
N ILE A 101 -8.61 -0.05 4.47
CA ILE A 101 -7.35 -0.79 4.42
C ILE A 101 -6.22 0.05 5.03
N GLU A 102 -5.27 -0.62 5.65
CA GLU A 102 -4.11 0.01 6.30
C GLU A 102 -2.97 0.25 5.29
N ASP A 103 -2.22 1.34 5.49
CA ASP A 103 -1.00 1.69 4.74
C ASP A 103 0.18 2.04 5.69
N THR A 104 0.05 1.72 6.97
CA THR A 104 0.96 2.17 8.03
C THR A 104 2.37 1.63 7.85
N ALA A 105 2.50 0.36 7.48
CA ALA A 105 3.79 -0.29 7.25
C ALA A 105 4.51 0.35 6.06
N TRP A 106 3.78 0.66 4.98
CA TRP A 106 4.33 1.33 3.81
C TRP A 106 4.76 2.77 4.11
N GLU A 107 3.92 3.55 4.79
CA GLU A 107 4.27 4.92 5.19
C GLU A 107 5.46 4.94 6.15
N THR A 108 5.50 4.02 7.12
CA THR A 108 6.62 3.87 8.05
C THR A 108 7.91 3.54 7.32
N ALA A 109 7.88 2.62 6.35
CA ALA A 109 9.04 2.25 5.55
C ALA A 109 9.60 3.44 4.74
N LYS A 110 8.73 4.32 4.23
CA LYS A 110 9.14 5.56 3.55
C LYS A 110 9.78 6.54 4.53
N ILE A 111 9.13 6.79 5.66
CA ILE A 111 9.58 7.75 6.69
C ILE A 111 10.91 7.32 7.29
N SER A 112 11.08 6.03 7.57
CA SER A 112 12.32 5.49 8.14
C SER A 112 13.47 5.38 7.13
N GLY A 113 13.21 5.65 5.84
CA GLY A 113 14.18 5.49 4.77
C GLY A 113 14.47 4.03 4.37
N ALA A 114 13.75 3.05 4.92
CA ALA A 114 13.94 1.63 4.64
C ALA A 114 13.80 1.32 3.14
N VAL A 115 12.91 2.03 2.46
CA VAL A 115 12.67 1.91 1.01
C VAL A 115 13.90 2.22 0.15
N THR A 116 14.88 2.98 0.65
CA THR A 116 16.09 3.34 -0.11
C THR A 116 17.07 2.17 -0.25
N TYR A 117 16.95 1.18 0.64
CA TYR A 117 17.79 -0.01 0.68
C TYR A 117 17.10 -1.25 0.08
N MET A 118 15.83 -1.13 -0.34
CA MET A 118 15.10 -2.18 -1.04
C MET A 118 15.53 -2.29 -2.50
N LYS A 119 15.35 -3.48 -3.09
CA LYS A 119 15.57 -3.65 -4.54
C LYS A 119 14.51 -2.86 -5.31
N LEU A 120 14.91 -2.24 -6.42
CA LEU A 120 14.03 -1.43 -7.26
C LEU A 120 12.78 -2.20 -7.73
N GLU A 121 12.94 -3.49 -8.03
CA GLU A 121 11.85 -4.38 -8.45
C GLU A 121 10.78 -4.53 -7.37
N GLU A 122 11.19 -4.73 -6.11
CA GLU A 122 10.30 -4.85 -4.96
C GLU A 122 9.62 -3.51 -4.66
N LEU A 123 10.40 -2.43 -4.67
CA LEU A 123 9.88 -1.07 -4.47
C LEU A 123 8.82 -0.71 -5.51
N SER A 124 9.05 -1.06 -6.77
CA SER A 124 8.09 -0.84 -7.85
C SER A 124 6.76 -1.57 -7.59
N LYS A 125 6.84 -2.83 -7.14
CA LYS A 125 5.66 -3.64 -6.81
C LYS A 125 4.87 -3.05 -5.66
N PHE A 126 5.52 -2.73 -4.54
CA PHE A 126 4.85 -2.13 -3.38
C PHE A 126 4.26 -0.76 -3.70
N ASN A 127 4.99 0.09 -4.44
CA ASN A 127 4.46 1.38 -4.88
C ASN A 127 3.25 1.23 -5.82
N SER A 128 3.27 0.25 -6.73
CA SER A 128 2.12 -0.03 -7.60
C SER A 128 0.92 -0.50 -6.81
N LEU A 129 1.10 -1.36 -5.81
CA LEU A 129 0.04 -1.79 -4.92
C LEU A 129 -0.54 -0.59 -4.16
N HIS A 130 0.32 0.19 -3.52
CA HIS A 130 -0.09 1.32 -2.71
C HIS A 130 -0.91 2.34 -3.51
N LYS A 131 -0.51 2.63 -4.75
CA LYS A 131 -1.32 3.50 -5.65
C LYS A 131 -2.74 2.96 -5.85
N LEU A 132 -2.89 1.65 -5.99
CA LEU A 132 -4.20 1.02 -6.15
C LEU A 132 -5.02 1.08 -4.85
N GLN A 133 -4.37 0.88 -3.69
CA GLN A 133 -4.97 1.05 -2.37
C GLN A 133 -5.47 2.50 -2.18
N THR A 134 -4.66 3.50 -2.54
CA THR A 134 -5.06 4.91 -2.50
C THR A 134 -6.26 5.20 -3.41
N ILE A 135 -6.31 4.61 -4.61
CA ILE A 135 -7.47 4.78 -5.52
C ILE A 135 -8.74 4.20 -4.88
N TYR A 136 -8.66 3.01 -4.29
CA TYR A 136 -9.77 2.38 -3.59
C TYR A 136 -10.29 3.26 -2.43
N MET A 137 -9.39 3.71 -1.55
CA MET A 137 -9.73 4.55 -0.40
C MET A 137 -10.35 5.90 -0.83
N ASN A 138 -9.77 6.55 -1.85
CA ASN A 138 -10.30 7.80 -2.39
C ASN A 138 -11.70 7.63 -3.01
N ASN A 139 -11.98 6.49 -3.64
CA ASN A 139 -13.30 6.20 -4.18
C ASN A 139 -14.34 6.04 -3.05
N MET A 140 -13.96 5.37 -1.96
CA MET A 140 -14.81 5.24 -0.78
C MET A 140 -15.07 6.59 -0.11
N GLU A 141 -14.03 7.40 0.10
CA GLU A 141 -14.15 8.73 0.70
C GLU A 141 -15.11 9.63 -0.10
N LYS A 142 -14.91 9.72 -1.42
CA LYS A 142 -15.78 10.51 -2.31
C LYS A 142 -17.23 10.02 -2.28
N PHE A 143 -17.43 8.71 -2.21
CA PHE A 143 -18.78 8.16 -2.12
C PHE A 143 -19.43 8.51 -0.78
N MET A 144 -18.71 8.36 0.34
CA MET A 144 -19.22 8.74 1.66
C MET A 144 -19.59 10.23 1.68
N GLU A 145 -18.71 11.11 1.21
CA GLU A 145 -18.97 12.55 1.11
C GLU A 145 -20.24 12.86 0.30
N HIS A 146 -20.37 12.23 -0.88
CA HIS A 146 -21.55 12.39 -1.72
C HIS A 146 -22.82 11.79 -1.10
N SER A 147 -22.70 10.69 -0.36
CA SER A 147 -23.82 10.05 0.35
C SER A 147 -24.38 10.95 1.46
N PHE A 148 -23.51 11.60 2.23
CA PHE A 148 -23.93 12.49 3.32
C PHE A 148 -24.60 13.77 2.81
N THR A 149 -24.08 14.36 1.73
CA THR A 149 -24.45 15.71 1.30
C THR A 149 -25.41 15.74 0.11
N GLY A 150 -25.27 14.81 -0.83
CA GLY A 150 -25.97 14.83 -2.12
C GLY A 150 -27.17 13.88 -2.20
N MET A 151 -27.11 12.72 -1.54
CA MET A 151 -28.17 11.71 -1.70
C MET A 151 -29.47 12.04 -0.97
N GLN A 152 -29.47 12.96 0.01
CA GLN A 152 -30.68 13.30 0.77
C GLN A 152 -31.81 13.85 -0.12
N LEU A 153 -31.46 14.48 -1.24
CA LEU A 153 -32.40 15.10 -2.18
C LEU A 153 -32.89 14.15 -3.28
N LEU A 154 -32.34 12.94 -3.36
CA LEU A 154 -32.66 11.95 -4.38
C LEU A 154 -33.90 11.14 -3.99
N SER A 155 -34.66 10.73 -5.00
CA SER A 155 -35.67 9.67 -4.84
C SER A 155 -35.00 8.36 -4.44
N GLU A 156 -35.75 7.45 -3.81
CA GLU A 156 -35.26 6.13 -3.42
C GLU A 156 -34.65 5.35 -4.59
N LYS A 157 -35.31 5.40 -5.75
CA LYS A 157 -34.80 4.79 -6.98
C LYS A 157 -33.45 5.38 -7.41
N GLU A 158 -33.31 6.71 -7.37
CA GLU A 158 -32.04 7.38 -7.71
C GLU A 158 -30.92 7.03 -6.72
N LYS A 159 -31.23 6.92 -5.43
CA LYS A 159 -30.27 6.45 -4.41
C LYS A 159 -29.77 5.04 -4.73
N LEU A 160 -30.69 4.10 -4.99
CA LEU A 160 -30.35 2.71 -5.33
C LEU A 160 -29.51 2.63 -6.61
N ILE A 161 -29.82 3.43 -7.64
CA ILE A 161 -29.03 3.50 -8.87
C ILE A 161 -27.60 3.99 -8.56
N GLN A 162 -27.46 5.08 -7.80
CA GLN A 162 -26.14 5.63 -7.43
C GLN A 162 -25.31 4.64 -6.61
N MET A 163 -25.93 3.98 -5.63
CA MET A 163 -25.30 2.93 -4.82
C MET A 163 -24.87 1.74 -5.68
N GLY A 164 -25.73 1.32 -6.64
CA GLY A 164 -25.42 0.24 -7.57
C GLY A 164 -24.22 0.54 -8.46
N TYR A 165 -24.09 1.77 -8.97
CA TYR A 165 -22.90 2.18 -9.72
C TYR A 165 -21.64 2.19 -8.87
N PHE A 166 -21.73 2.72 -7.64
CA PHE A 166 -20.61 2.73 -6.72
C PHE A 166 -20.13 1.31 -6.42
N ILE A 167 -21.02 0.41 -5.99
CA ILE A 167 -20.67 -0.99 -5.69
C ILE A 167 -20.03 -1.68 -6.89
N GLN A 168 -20.60 -1.50 -8.09
CA GLN A 168 -20.04 -2.12 -9.29
C GLN A 168 -18.60 -1.64 -9.58
N SER A 169 -18.34 -0.35 -9.34
CA SER A 169 -17.00 0.23 -9.42
C SER A 169 -16.07 -0.34 -8.34
N SER A 170 -16.53 -0.39 -7.08
CA SER A 170 -15.77 -0.92 -5.93
C SER A 170 -15.37 -2.38 -6.14
N ILE A 171 -16.31 -3.26 -6.53
CA ILE A 171 -16.04 -4.67 -6.86
C ILE A 171 -14.94 -4.80 -7.93
N THR A 172 -14.91 -3.89 -8.89
CA THR A 172 -13.88 -3.91 -9.96
C THR A 172 -12.50 -3.60 -9.38
N THR A 173 -12.38 -2.58 -8.54
CA THR A 173 -11.13 -2.22 -7.87
C THR A 173 -10.70 -3.27 -6.84
N GLU A 174 -11.62 -3.82 -6.06
CA GLU A 174 -11.38 -4.89 -5.08
C GLU A 174 -10.79 -6.13 -5.74
N LYS A 175 -11.34 -6.56 -6.88
CA LYS A 175 -10.75 -7.68 -7.66
C LYS A 175 -9.31 -7.41 -8.10
N GLN A 176 -9.01 -6.18 -8.48
CA GLN A 176 -7.64 -5.79 -8.85
C GLN A 176 -6.72 -5.79 -7.64
N LEU A 177 -7.19 -5.32 -6.49
CA LEU A 177 -6.46 -5.37 -5.21
C LEU A 177 -6.17 -6.79 -4.79
N ILE A 178 -7.18 -7.67 -4.73
CA ILE A 178 -7.02 -9.09 -4.39
C ILE A 178 -5.96 -9.73 -5.27
N LYS A 179 -6.06 -9.55 -6.59
CA LYS A 179 -5.09 -10.09 -7.54
C LYS A 179 -3.67 -9.58 -7.24
N LYS A 180 -3.51 -8.28 -6.94
CA LYS A 180 -2.20 -7.69 -6.63
C LYS A 180 -1.64 -8.15 -5.29
N TYR A 181 -2.48 -8.34 -4.29
CA TYR A 181 -2.07 -8.93 -3.02
C TYR A 181 -1.60 -10.38 -3.20
N GLU A 182 -2.35 -11.19 -3.95
CA GLU A 182 -1.98 -12.58 -4.24
C GLU A 182 -0.66 -12.69 -5.00
N GLU A 183 -0.46 -11.85 -6.03
CA GLU A 183 0.82 -11.76 -6.76
C GLU A 183 2.02 -11.47 -5.82
N LEU A 184 1.83 -10.62 -4.80
CA LEU A 184 2.89 -10.28 -3.84
C LEU A 184 3.11 -11.36 -2.77
N LEU A 185 2.05 -12.07 -2.37
CA LEU A 185 2.10 -13.09 -1.33
C LEU A 185 2.61 -14.45 -1.85
N ASP A 186 2.29 -14.81 -3.10
CA ASP A 186 2.73 -16.07 -3.70
C ASP A 186 4.22 -16.09 -4.05
N GLU A 187 4.88 -14.94 -4.21
CA GLU A 187 6.34 -14.84 -4.36
C GLU A 187 7.13 -15.27 -3.09
N LYS A 188 6.42 -15.58 -2.00
CA LYS A 188 6.97 -16.10 -0.76
C LYS A 188 7.11 -17.64 -0.75
N LYS A 189 6.56 -18.34 -1.76
CA LYS A 189 6.67 -19.80 -1.96
C LYS A 189 7.76 -20.15 -2.96
#